data_AF-A0A813NS13-F1
#
_entry.id   AF-A0A813NS13-F1
#
_cell.length_a   1.000
_cell.length_b   1.000
_cell.length_c   1.000
_cell.angle_alpha   90.00
_cell.angle_beta   90.00
_cell.angle_gamma   90.00
#
_symmetry.space_group_name_H-M   'P 1'
#
loop_
_entity.id
_entity.type
_entity.pdbx_description
1 polymer ?
#
loop_
_entity_poly.entity_id
_entity_poly.type
_entity_poly.pdbx_seq_one_letter_code
_entity_poly.pdbx_strand_id
1 'polypeptide(L)' 'MDLFDALFYWGRITRQDAEEIPEQTGLKNGLYLIREKFEEAGAYAITLCYLKRFYHYRIDRLLNDNVVLNGSRA' A
#
# COMPACT_ATOMS: atom_id res chain seq x y z
N MET A 1 4.01 -10.21 -16.62
CA MET A 1 3.44 -10.60 -15.33
C MET A 1 2.74 -9.35 -14.83
N ASP A 2 1.42 -9.34 -14.90
CA ASP A 2 0.59 -8.20 -14.56
C ASP A 2 0.61 -7.98 -13.04
N LEU A 3 0.60 -6.73 -12.58
CA LEU A 3 0.47 -6.37 -11.17
C LEU A 3 -0.81 -6.95 -10.55
N PHE A 4 -1.85 -7.17 -11.35
CA PHE A 4 -3.11 -7.78 -10.91
C PHE A 4 -2.98 -9.25 -10.45
N ASP A 5 -1.90 -9.95 -10.79
CA ASP A 5 -1.59 -11.32 -10.30
C ASP A 5 -0.70 -11.35 -9.04
N ALA A 6 -0.30 -10.18 -8.54
CA ALA A 6 0.59 -10.10 -7.39
C ALA A 6 -0.18 -10.27 -6.08
N LEU A 7 0.21 -11.27 -5.26
CA LEU A 7 -0.35 -11.55 -3.92
C LEU A 7 -0.32 -10.36 -2.95
N PHE A 8 0.38 -9.26 -3.29
CA PHE A 8 0.50 -8.04 -2.51
C PHE A 8 -0.37 -6.89 -3.02
N TYR A 9 -1.03 -6.99 -4.17
CA TYR A 9 -1.93 -5.95 -4.68
C TYR A 9 -3.37 -6.27 -4.26
N TRP A 10 -3.98 -5.37 -3.48
CA TRP A 10 -5.31 -5.57 -2.91
C TRP A 10 -6.38 -4.67 -3.54
N GLY A 11 -6.06 -4.03 -4.67
CA GLY A 11 -7.01 -3.16 -5.35
C GLY A 11 -7.41 -1.95 -4.52
N ARG A 12 -8.65 -1.52 -4.67
CA ARG A 12 -9.20 -0.31 -4.06
C ARG A 12 -9.78 -0.64 -2.69
N ILE A 13 -8.94 -0.53 -1.66
CA ILE A 13 -9.31 -0.74 -0.24
C ILE A 13 -8.91 0.47 0.62
N THR A 14 -9.60 0.67 1.74
CA THR A 14 -9.36 1.83 2.59
C THR A 14 -8.03 1.67 3.34
N ARG A 15 -7.58 2.73 4.00
CA ARG A 15 -6.43 2.64 4.90
C ARG A 15 -6.68 1.62 6.01
N GLN A 16 -7.89 1.64 6.58
CA GLN A 16 -8.26 0.79 7.70
C GLN A 16 -8.35 -0.68 7.30
N ASP A 17 -9.00 -1.00 6.17
CA ASP A 17 -9.09 -2.38 5.67
C ASP A 17 -7.69 -2.98 5.43
N ALA A 18 -6.74 -2.13 4.99
CA ALA A 18 -5.35 -2.52 4.76
C ALA A 18 -4.56 -2.79 6.05
N GLU A 19 -4.98 -2.25 7.20
CA GLU A 19 -4.38 -2.51 8.51
C GLU A 19 -4.90 -3.83 9.10
N GLU A 20 -6.19 -4.16 8.86
CA GLU A 20 -6.82 -5.40 9.35
C GLU A 20 -6.26 -6.68 8.72
N ILE A 21 -5.80 -6.63 7.46
CA ILE A 21 -5.23 -7.79 6.75
C ILE A 21 -3.94 -8.31 7.42
N PRO A 22 -2.91 -7.46 7.66
CA PRO A 22 -1.73 -7.83 8.44
C PRO A 22 -2.00 -8.37 9.85
N GLU A 23 -3.04 -7.87 10.53
CA GLU A 23 -3.39 -8.33 11.87
C GLU A 23 -3.73 -9.82 11.89
N GLN A 24 -4.47 -10.29 10.88
CA GLN A 24 -4.85 -11.69 10.74
C GLN A 24 -3.67 -12.64 10.40
N THR A 25 -2.58 -12.09 9.86
CA THR A 25 -1.41 -12.87 9.41
C THR A 25 -0.24 -12.84 10.41
N GLY A 26 -0.42 -12.17 11.57
CA GLY A 26 0.51 -12.19 12.68
C GLY A 26 1.51 -11.02 12.74
N LEU A 27 1.24 -9.90 12.05
CA LEU A 27 1.99 -8.63 12.16
C LEU A 27 3.52 -8.78 12.05
N LYS A 28 3.97 -9.60 11.09
CA LYS A 28 5.39 -9.82 10.84
C LYS A 28 6.03 -8.55 10.28
N ASN A 29 7.22 -8.23 10.78
CA ASN A 29 8.04 -7.14 10.23
C ASN A 29 8.29 -7.38 8.74
N GLY A 30 8.06 -6.35 7.93
CA GLY A 30 8.26 -6.41 6.48
C GLY A 30 7.04 -6.89 5.69
N LEU A 31 5.94 -7.28 6.37
CA LEU A 31 4.68 -7.54 5.67
C LEU A 31 4.17 -6.25 5.05
N TYR A 32 3.82 -6.29 3.76
CA TYR A 32 3.30 -5.13 3.06
C TYR A 32 2.19 -5.50 2.09
N LEU A 33 1.41 -4.50 1.73
CA LEU A 33 0.48 -4.57 0.61
C LEU A 33 0.43 -3.23 -0.13
N ILE A 34 -0.01 -3.27 -1.38
CA ILE A 34 -0.26 -2.11 -2.23
C ILE A 34 -1.76 -2.00 -2.43
N ARG A 35 -2.28 -0.78 -2.27
CA ARG A 35 -3.69 -0.45 -2.49
C ARG A 35 -3.84 0.80 -3.35
N GLU A 36 -4.91 0.85 -4.14
CA GLU A 36 -5.34 2.06 -4.82
C GLU A 36 -6.16 2.93 -3.87
N LYS A 37 -5.96 4.26 -3.91
CA LYS A 37 -6.72 5.20 -3.10
C LYS A 37 -8.12 5.40 -3.67
N PHE A 38 -9.10 5.58 -2.78
CA PHE A 38 -10.47 5.87 -3.19
C PHE A 38 -10.61 7.29 -3.74
N GLU A 39 -9.91 8.25 -3.14
CA GLU A 39 -10.13 9.67 -3.38
C GLU A 39 -9.44 10.19 -4.66
N GLU A 40 -8.46 9.47 -5.19
CA GLU A 40 -7.58 9.93 -6.26
C GLU A 40 -7.25 8.76 -7.19
N ALA A 41 -7.93 8.69 -8.35
CA ALA A 41 -7.71 7.63 -9.34
C ALA A 41 -6.26 7.65 -9.84
N GLY A 42 -5.62 6.48 -9.85
CA GLY A 42 -4.19 6.37 -10.21
C GLY A 42 -3.19 6.75 -9.11
N ALA A 43 -3.67 7.07 -7.90
CA ALA A 43 -2.81 7.20 -6.72
C ALA A 43 -2.82 5.90 -5.92
N TYR A 44 -1.64 5.41 -5.58
CA TYR A 44 -1.48 4.17 -4.80
C TYR A 44 -0.88 4.46 -3.44
N ALA A 45 -0.93 3.47 -2.55
CA ALA A 45 -0.23 3.49 -1.29
C ALA A 45 0.33 2.11 -0.95
N ILE A 46 1.51 2.10 -0.33
CA ILE A 46 2.05 0.92 0.37
C ILE A 46 1.63 1.00 1.82
N THR A 47 1.01 -0.05 2.35
CA THR A 47 0.86 -0.25 3.80
C THR A 47 1.90 -1.27 4.24
N LEU A 48 2.82 -0.90 5.13
CA LEU A 48 3.92 -1.70 5.66
C LEU A 48 3.76 -1.92 7.16
N CYS A 49 3.91 -3.17 7.62
CA CYS A 49 3.99 -3.52 9.02
C CYS A 49 5.46 -3.55 9.49
N TYR A 50 5.77 -2.79 10.54
CA TYR A 50 7.05 -2.85 11.23
C TYR A 50 6.88 -2.54 12.72
N LEU A 51 7.42 -3.39 13.58
CA LEU A 51 7.29 -3.30 15.04
C LEU A 51 5.84 -3.17 15.51
N LYS A 52 4.94 -3.97 14.92
CA LYS A 52 3.48 -3.95 15.18
C LYS A 52 2.82 -2.58 14.93
N ARG A 53 3.41 -1.76 14.06
CA ARG A 53 2.86 -0.49 13.61
C ARG A 53 2.71 -0.50 12.09
N PHE A 54 1.73 0.25 11.61
CA PHE A 54 1.49 0.44 10.19
C PHE A 54 2.09 1.75 9.70
N TYR A 55 2.75 1.68 8.55
CA TYR A 55 3.34 2.80 7.84
C TYR A 55 2.71 2.87 6.47
N HIS A 56 2.26 4.06 6.06
CA HIS A 56 1.63 4.26 4.76
C HIS A 56 2.47 5.19 3.91
N TYR A 57 2.94 4.71 2.77
CA TYR A 57 3.72 5.48 1.82
C TYR A 57 2.89 5.72 0.56
N ARG A 58 2.73 6.99 0.18
CA ARG A 58 2.01 7.36 -1.05
C ARG A 58 2.90 7.03 -2.25
N ILE A 59 2.32 6.44 -3.28
CA ILE A 59 2.96 6.26 -4.58
C ILE A 59 2.27 7.20 -5.56
N ASP A 60 3.05 8.12 -6.12
CA ASP A 60 2.57 9.07 -7.13
C ASP A 60 3.05 8.71 -8.52
N ARG A 61 2.15 8.84 -9.48
CA ARG A 61 2.44 8.65 -10.89
C ARG A 61 2.95 9.96 -11.48
N LEU A 62 4.13 9.91 -12.09
CA LEU A 62 4.70 11.02 -12.82
C LEU A 62 4.14 11.07 -14.25
N LEU A 63 4.32 12.21 -14.92
CA LEU A 63 3.86 12.41 -16.31
C LEU A 63 4.52 11.48 -17.33
N ASN A 64 5.68 10.90 -16.99
CA ASN A 64 6.46 10.01 -17.85
C ASN A 64 6.23 8.52 -17.52
N ASP A 65 5.07 8.18 -16.97
CA ASP A 65 4.67 6.83 -16.54
C ASP A 65 5.53 6.18 -15.43
N ASN A 66 6.57 6.86 -14.96
CA ASN A 66 7.30 6.44 -13.76
C ASN A 66 6.49 6.70 -12.50
N VAL A 67 6.87 6.04 -11.41
CA VAL A 67 6.25 6.23 -10.10
C VAL A 67 7.30 6.67 -9.07
N VAL A 68 6.87 7.48 -8.11
CA VAL A 68 7.69 7.91 -6.97
C VAL A 68 7.02 7.53 -5.67
N LEU A 69 7.82 7.04 -4.72
CA LEU A 69 7.38 6.76 -3.37
C LEU A 69 7.62 8.00 -2.50
N ASN A 70 6.54 8.64 -2.09
CA ASN A 70 6.60 9.81 -1.22
C ASN A 70 6.59 9.39 0.25
N GLY A 71 7.71 9.66 0.91
CA GLY A 71 7.93 9.39 2.33
C GLY A 71 7.39 10.50 3.23
N SER A 72 6.08 10.72 3.25
CA SER A 72 5.47 11.53 4.32
C SER A 72 5.15 10.63 5.51
N ARG A 73 5.66 10.95 6.71
CA ARG A 73 5.16 10.36 7.96
C ARG A 73 3.72 10.88 8.14
N ALA A 74 2.73 10.04 7.83
CA ALA A 74 1.33 10.26 8.20
C ALA A 74 1.05 9.67 9.58
#